data_AF-A0A963QVP6-F1
#
_entry.id   AF-A0A963QVP6-F1
#
_cell.length_a   1.000
_cell.length_b   1.000
_cell.length_c   1.000
_cell.angle_alpha   90.00
_cell.angle_beta   90.00
_cell.angle_gamma   90.00
#
_symmetry.space_group_name_H-M   'P 1'
#
loop_
_entity.id
_entity.type
_entity.pdbx_description
1 polymer ?
#
loop_
_entity_poly.entity_id
_entity_poly.type
_entity_poly.pdbx_seq_one_letter_code
_entity_poly.pdbx_strand_id
1 'polypeptide(L)'
;MCPLLADPPRRRDVEHALRPLPSGGRGAGRRVRGDPVSRGSPAAGVPVFALSIALAVLVLDQVTKLLALDGLGTGTVIEVTSFFNLVLVWNSGVSFGLFQGWGEAGRWLLAGFSGLVAIGLLVWIWREPRLPMRLALALVLSGAVGNLIDRVRFGAVVDFLDFHLAGHHWPAFNVADSAIVAGAVLLLVDSLFFAAASPDDGSAGVRSTADGRADDRGGGNGR
;
A
#
# COMPACT_ATOMS: atom_id res chain seq x y z
N MET A 1 72.29 -43.88 30.93
CA MET A 1 71.54 -43.76 32.20
C MET A 1 70.39 -44.77 32.17
N CYS A 2 70.54 -45.82 32.97
CA CYS A 2 69.59 -46.88 33.35
C CYS A 2 70.36 -47.70 34.42
N PRO A 3 69.77 -48.51 35.33
CA PRO A 3 68.36 -48.67 35.76
C PRO A 3 68.21 -48.68 37.31
N LEU A 4 66.99 -48.72 37.88
CA LEU A 4 66.63 -49.67 38.97
C LEU A 4 65.13 -49.67 39.33
N LEU A 5 64.70 -50.88 39.72
CA LEU A 5 63.39 -51.43 40.05
C LEU A 5 62.48 -50.64 41.00
N ALA A 6 61.17 -50.79 40.78
CA ALA A 6 60.17 -50.95 41.84
C ALA A 6 59.14 -52.04 41.43
N ASP A 7 58.84 -52.94 42.36
CA ASP A 7 57.94 -54.11 42.25
C ASP A 7 56.50 -53.75 42.72
N PRO A 8 55.43 -54.52 42.38
CA PRO A 8 54.02 -54.10 42.45
C PRO A 8 53.21 -54.67 43.64
N PRO A 9 51.95 -54.23 43.82
CA PRO A 9 50.88 -55.12 44.34
C PRO A 9 49.63 -55.07 43.45
N ARG A 10 49.21 -56.20 42.86
CA ARG A 10 48.29 -57.26 43.35
C ARG A 10 46.80 -56.93 43.29
N ARG A 11 46.11 -57.78 42.52
CA ARG A 11 44.67 -57.93 42.38
C ARG A 11 44.05 -58.41 43.68
N ARG A 12 43.12 -57.63 44.21
CA ARG A 12 41.92 -57.94 45.03
C ARG A 12 41.56 -56.63 45.71
N ASP A 13 40.28 -56.44 46.01
CA ASP A 13 39.67 -55.17 46.38
C ASP A 13 39.40 -54.37 45.08
N VAL A 14 38.19 -54.30 44.52
CA VAL A 14 36.95 -53.85 45.15
C VAL A 14 35.76 -54.39 44.34
N GLU A 15 35.42 -55.67 44.47
CA GLU A 15 34.07 -56.17 44.14
C GLU A 15 33.17 -55.97 45.35
N HIS A 16 32.73 -54.73 45.57
CA HIS A 16 31.70 -54.42 46.57
C HIS A 16 31.01 -53.08 46.25
N ALA A 17 30.34 -52.99 45.10
CA ALA A 17 29.39 -51.90 44.84
C ALA A 17 28.39 -52.27 43.72
N LEU A 18 27.65 -53.36 43.91
CA LEU A 18 26.39 -53.56 43.21
C LEU A 18 25.35 -52.60 43.82
N ARG A 19 24.96 -51.56 43.06
CA ARG A 19 23.70 -50.84 43.25
C ARG A 19 22.93 -50.83 41.92
N PRO A 20 21.66 -51.27 41.88
CA PRO A 20 20.84 -51.13 40.69
C PRO A 20 20.45 -49.66 40.47
N LEU A 21 20.48 -49.22 39.21
CA LEU A 21 20.03 -47.89 38.79
C LEU A 21 18.50 -47.78 38.86
N PRO A 22 17.93 -46.68 39.39
CA PRO A 22 16.51 -46.41 39.24
C PRO A 22 16.18 -46.03 37.79
N SER A 23 15.14 -46.66 37.25
CA SER A 23 14.52 -46.34 35.97
C SER A 23 13.90 -44.94 36.03
N GLY A 24 14.63 -43.95 35.52
CA GLY A 24 14.21 -42.56 35.39
C GLY A 24 12.96 -42.44 34.52
N GLY A 25 11.90 -41.90 35.13
CA GLY A 25 10.59 -41.72 34.56
C GLY A 25 10.53 -40.80 33.33
N ARG A 26 9.50 -41.08 32.53
CA ARG A 26 9.07 -40.30 31.37
C ARG A 26 8.82 -38.84 31.78
N GLY A 27 9.76 -37.95 31.44
CA GLY A 27 9.53 -36.52 31.45
C GLY A 27 8.56 -36.16 30.33
N ALA A 28 7.28 -36.03 30.68
CA ALA A 28 6.27 -35.44 29.82
C ALA A 28 6.70 -33.99 29.49
N GLY A 29 7.19 -33.80 28.26
CA GLY A 29 7.49 -32.47 27.72
C GLY A 29 6.23 -31.62 27.70
N ARG A 30 6.07 -30.77 28.72
CA ARG A 30 5.10 -29.68 28.75
C ARG A 30 5.45 -28.74 27.60
N ARG A 31 4.84 -28.97 26.43
CA ARG A 31 4.82 -28.01 25.33
C ARG A 31 4.12 -26.76 25.87
N VAL A 32 4.90 -25.75 26.21
CA VAL A 32 4.42 -24.39 26.39
C VAL A 32 3.91 -23.95 25.02
N ARG A 33 2.62 -24.15 24.80
CA ARG A 33 1.90 -23.59 23.65
C ARG A 33 1.92 -22.08 23.87
N GLY A 34 2.86 -21.39 23.24
CA GLY A 34 2.83 -19.94 23.14
C GLY A 34 1.58 -19.59 22.38
N ASP A 35 0.62 -18.98 23.05
CA ASP A 35 -0.54 -18.44 22.37
C ASP A 35 -0.05 -17.39 21.35
N PRO A 36 -0.54 -17.41 20.10
CA PRO A 36 -0.19 -16.39 19.15
C PRO A 36 -0.73 -15.06 19.71
N VAL A 37 0.18 -14.17 20.08
CA VAL A 37 -0.12 -12.78 20.42
C VAL A 37 -0.89 -12.22 19.22
N SER A 38 -2.21 -12.11 19.38
CA SER A 38 -3.06 -11.39 18.43
C SER A 38 -2.59 -9.94 18.44
N ARG A 39 -1.66 -9.61 17.54
CA ARG A 39 -1.31 -8.23 17.22
C ARG A 39 -2.53 -7.63 16.56
N GLY A 40 -3.44 -7.08 17.37
CA GLY A 40 -4.46 -6.18 16.85
C GLY A 40 -3.74 -5.11 16.05
N SER A 41 -4.05 -5.00 14.76
CA SER A 41 -3.54 -3.90 13.94
C SER A 41 -3.81 -2.60 14.69
N PRO A 42 -2.80 -1.74 14.92
CA PRO A 42 -3.03 -0.49 15.62
C PRO A 42 -4.13 0.26 14.87
N ALA A 43 -5.20 0.62 15.57
CA ALA A 43 -6.25 1.45 15.00
C ALA A 43 -5.57 2.71 14.46
N ALA A 44 -5.62 2.89 13.14
CA ALA A 44 -4.94 4.00 12.50
C ALA A 44 -5.54 5.30 13.06
N GLY A 45 -4.71 6.13 13.70
CA GLY A 45 -5.16 7.39 14.28
C GLY A 45 -5.81 8.31 13.23
N VAL A 46 -6.67 9.23 13.68
CA VAL A 46 -7.42 10.16 12.83
C VAL A 46 -6.47 10.84 11.83
N PRO A 47 -6.73 10.78 10.51
CA PRO A 47 -5.82 11.27 9.48
C PRO A 47 -5.84 12.80 9.33
N VAL A 48 -5.80 13.55 10.44
CA VAL A 48 -6.01 15.01 10.51
C VAL A 48 -5.13 15.77 9.52
N PHE A 49 -3.83 15.45 9.47
CA PHE A 49 -2.91 16.15 8.58
C PHE A 49 -3.26 15.92 7.09
N ALA A 50 -3.52 14.68 6.67
CA ALA A 50 -3.91 14.40 5.29
C ALA A 50 -5.25 15.06 4.92
N LEU A 51 -6.23 15.04 5.83
CA LEU A 51 -7.51 15.73 5.63
C LEU A 51 -7.35 17.26 5.57
N SER A 52 -6.40 17.84 6.32
CA SER A 52 -6.09 19.27 6.23
C SER A 52 -5.49 19.66 4.88
N ILE A 53 -4.64 18.81 4.31
CA ILE A 53 -4.11 18.98 2.95
C ILE A 53 -5.23 18.87 1.92
N ALA A 54 -6.11 17.86 2.04
CA ALA A 54 -7.26 17.72 1.16
C ALA A 54 -8.16 18.97 1.19
N LEU A 55 -8.42 19.52 2.38
CA LEU A 55 -9.21 20.73 2.54
C LEU A 55 -8.52 21.95 1.93
N ALA A 56 -7.21 22.12 2.15
CA ALA A 56 -6.46 23.24 1.59
C ALA A 56 -6.46 23.22 0.05
N VAL A 57 -6.26 22.05 -0.57
CA VAL A 57 -6.29 21.89 -2.03
C VAL A 57 -7.70 22.10 -2.57
N LEU A 58 -8.72 21.61 -1.88
CA LEU A 58 -10.13 21.84 -2.25
C LEU A 58 -10.48 23.34 -2.22
N VAL A 59 -10.05 24.06 -1.18
CA VAL A 59 -10.26 25.51 -1.09
C VAL A 59 -9.52 26.22 -2.21
N LEU A 60 -8.27 25.83 -2.50
CA LEU A 60 -7.50 26.39 -3.61
C LEU A 60 -8.20 26.18 -4.96
N ASP A 61 -8.72 24.99 -5.24
CA ASP A 61 -9.49 24.69 -6.45
C ASP A 61 -10.71 25.60 -6.56
N GLN A 62 -11.53 25.68 -5.51
CA GLN A 62 -12.75 26.46 -5.55
C GLN A 62 -12.47 27.97 -5.64
N VAL A 63 -11.44 28.49 -4.97
CA VAL A 63 -11.03 29.90 -5.08
C VAL A 63 -10.53 30.21 -6.49
N THR A 64 -9.68 29.36 -7.06
CA THR A 64 -9.14 29.59 -8.42
C THR A 64 -10.23 29.53 -9.49
N LYS A 65 -11.22 28.63 -9.34
CA LYS A 65 -12.41 28.60 -10.21
C LYS A 65 -13.29 29.84 -10.07
N LEU A 66 -13.49 30.34 -8.86
CA LEU A 66 -14.23 31.59 -8.65
C LEU A 66 -13.52 32.77 -9.33
N LEU A 67 -12.19 32.88 -9.18
CA LEU A 67 -11.41 33.90 -9.85
C LEU A 67 -11.47 33.77 -11.38
N ALA A 68 -11.48 32.54 -11.91
CA ALA A 68 -11.65 32.30 -13.33
C ALA A 68 -13.06 32.73 -13.81
N LEU A 69 -14.11 32.42 -13.07
CA LEU A 69 -15.49 32.83 -13.41
C LEU A 69 -15.67 34.35 -13.39
N ASP A 70 -15.03 35.04 -12.44
CA ASP A 70 -15.13 36.50 -12.30
C ASP A 70 -14.24 37.23 -13.31
N GLY A 71 -13.08 36.66 -13.64
CA GLY A 71 -12.05 37.32 -14.46
C GLY A 71 -12.07 36.95 -15.94
N LEU A 72 -12.61 35.79 -16.31
CA LEU A 72 -12.59 35.29 -17.69
C LEU A 72 -13.99 35.31 -18.28
N GLY A 73 -14.19 36.11 -19.34
CA GLY A 73 -15.40 36.05 -20.14
C GLY A 73 -15.46 34.74 -20.92
N THR A 74 -16.66 34.19 -21.15
CA THR A 74 -16.83 33.02 -22.03
C THR A 74 -16.29 33.32 -23.43
N GLY A 75 -15.40 32.47 -23.95
CA GLY A 75 -14.74 32.67 -25.24
C GLY A 75 -13.56 33.66 -25.24
N THR A 76 -13.20 34.20 -24.07
CA THR A 76 -11.99 35.01 -23.91
C THR A 76 -10.78 34.11 -23.65
N VAL A 77 -9.67 34.40 -24.32
CA VAL A 77 -8.38 33.76 -24.11
C VAL A 77 -7.42 34.84 -23.62
N ILE A 78 -6.84 34.65 -22.43
CA ILE A 78 -5.77 35.49 -21.91
C ILE A 78 -4.45 34.72 -22.06
N GLU A 79 -3.63 35.15 -23.00
CA GLU A 79 -2.27 34.60 -23.16
C GLU A 79 -1.39 35.04 -21.99
N VAL A 80 -0.86 34.07 -21.25
CA VAL A 80 0.05 34.33 -20.12
C VAL A 80 1.50 34.12 -20.57
N THR A 81 1.74 33.09 -21.37
CA THR A 81 3.04 32.80 -22.01
C THR A 81 2.81 32.16 -23.38
N SER A 82 3.88 31.98 -24.17
CA SER A 82 3.80 31.37 -25.50
C SER A 82 3.31 29.92 -25.55
N PHE A 83 3.12 29.27 -24.40
CA PHE A 83 2.64 27.88 -24.28
C PHE A 83 1.51 27.71 -23.24
N PHE A 84 1.03 28.80 -22.63
CA PHE A 84 0.05 28.75 -21.55
C PHE A 84 -0.91 29.94 -21.59
N ASN A 85 -2.21 29.63 -21.59
CA ASN A 85 -3.31 30.57 -21.56
C ASN A 85 -4.20 30.33 -20.34
N LEU A 86 -4.95 31.37 -19.98
CA LEU A 86 -6.15 31.28 -19.17
C LEU A 86 -7.38 31.39 -20.08
N VAL A 87 -8.29 30.43 -19.95
CA VAL A 87 -9.53 30.34 -20.72
C VAL A 87 -10.69 30.02 -19.79
N LEU A 88 -11.94 30.21 -20.23
CA LEU A 88 -13.09 29.69 -19.48
C LEU A 88 -13.79 28.61 -20.31
N VAL A 89 -13.67 27.36 -19.86
CA VAL A 89 -14.26 26.19 -20.50
C VAL A 89 -15.24 25.51 -19.53
N TRP A 90 -16.47 25.32 -20.00
CA TRP A 90 -17.49 24.57 -19.27
C TRP A 90 -17.48 23.11 -19.71
N ASN A 91 -16.92 22.24 -18.88
CA ASN A 91 -16.80 20.83 -19.19
C ASN A 91 -17.98 20.02 -18.64
N SER A 92 -18.93 19.71 -19.52
CA SER A 92 -20.12 18.92 -19.19
C SER A 92 -19.89 17.40 -19.18
N GLY A 93 -18.68 16.94 -19.54
CA GLY A 93 -18.37 15.52 -19.68
C GLY A 93 -17.20 15.06 -18.82
N VAL A 94 -16.54 14.00 -19.30
CA VAL A 94 -15.22 13.53 -18.85
C VAL A 94 -14.23 13.80 -19.99
N SER A 95 -12.92 13.70 -19.71
CA SER A 95 -11.84 13.81 -20.70
C SER A 95 -12.16 13.07 -22.01
N PHE A 96 -11.73 13.64 -23.13
CA PHE A 96 -11.99 13.16 -24.51
C PHE A 96 -13.47 13.15 -24.94
N GLY A 97 -14.34 13.88 -24.25
CA GLY A 97 -15.73 14.03 -24.66
C GLY A 97 -16.65 12.86 -24.26
N LEU A 98 -16.16 11.95 -23.43
CA LEU A 98 -17.01 10.90 -22.84
C LEU A 98 -18.17 11.54 -22.07
N PHE A 99 -19.38 11.08 -22.35
CA PHE A 99 -20.66 11.62 -21.83
C PHE A 99 -21.02 13.06 -22.24
N GLN A 100 -20.26 13.71 -23.14
CA GLN A 100 -20.73 14.96 -23.75
C GLN A 100 -22.03 14.69 -24.52
N GLY A 101 -23.08 15.47 -24.22
CA GLY A 101 -24.40 15.33 -24.86
C GLY A 101 -25.41 14.47 -24.10
N TRP A 102 -25.06 13.86 -22.96
CA TRP A 102 -26.00 13.10 -22.13
C TRP A 102 -26.90 13.99 -21.26
N GLY A 103 -26.80 15.32 -21.40
CA GLY A 103 -27.61 16.30 -20.68
C GLY A 103 -27.55 16.11 -19.16
N GLU A 104 -28.71 16.19 -18.51
CA GLU A 104 -28.83 16.02 -17.07
C GLU A 104 -28.45 14.62 -16.58
N ALA A 105 -28.70 13.58 -17.40
CA ALA A 105 -28.33 12.21 -17.03
C ALA A 105 -26.81 12.07 -16.89
N GLY A 106 -26.05 12.61 -17.84
CA GLY A 106 -24.58 12.63 -17.78
C GLY A 106 -24.07 13.36 -16.55
N ARG A 107 -24.63 14.54 -16.25
CA ARG A 107 -24.30 15.33 -15.05
C ARG A 107 -24.45 14.49 -13.77
N TRP A 108 -25.61 13.88 -13.56
CA TRP A 108 -25.89 13.13 -12.33
C TRP A 108 -25.15 11.80 -12.25
N LEU A 109 -24.89 11.13 -13.37
CA LEU A 109 -24.05 9.94 -13.42
C LEU A 109 -22.62 10.25 -12.99
N LEU A 110 -22.02 11.31 -13.54
CA LEU A 110 -20.67 11.73 -13.19
C LEU A 110 -20.58 12.23 -11.75
N ALA A 111 -21.57 13.02 -11.30
CA ALA A 111 -21.64 13.46 -9.90
C ALA A 111 -21.76 12.26 -8.94
N GLY A 112 -22.65 11.31 -9.25
CA GLY A 112 -22.81 10.08 -8.44
C GLY A 112 -21.53 9.25 -8.40
N PHE A 113 -20.86 9.08 -9.54
CA PHE A 113 -19.58 8.36 -9.62
C PHE A 113 -18.48 9.07 -8.81
N SER A 114 -18.29 10.38 -8.99
CA SER A 114 -17.32 11.15 -8.20
C SER A 114 -17.61 11.10 -6.71
N GLY A 115 -18.89 11.17 -6.31
CA GLY A 115 -19.30 11.01 -4.91
C GLY A 115 -18.97 9.63 -4.34
N LEU A 116 -19.24 8.56 -5.09
CA LEU A 116 -18.90 7.20 -4.70
C LEU A 116 -17.39 7.02 -4.52
N VAL A 117 -16.59 7.51 -5.48
CA VAL A 117 -15.13 7.47 -5.41
C VAL A 117 -14.62 8.27 -4.21
N ALA A 118 -15.15 9.48 -3.96
CA ALA A 118 -14.78 10.31 -2.82
C ALA A 118 -15.05 9.60 -1.47
N ILE A 119 -16.21 8.94 -1.33
CA ILE A 119 -16.54 8.16 -0.13
C ILE A 119 -15.54 6.99 0.04
N GLY A 120 -15.27 6.24 -1.04
CA GLY A 120 -14.31 5.14 -1.01
C GLY A 120 -12.89 5.59 -0.61
N LEU A 121 -12.41 6.70 -1.19
CA LEU A 121 -11.13 7.30 -0.85
C LEU A 121 -11.08 7.78 0.60
N LEU A 122 -12.14 8.41 1.09
CA LEU A 122 -12.22 8.83 2.49
C LEU A 122 -12.12 7.64 3.44
N VAL A 123 -12.87 6.56 3.18
CA VAL A 123 -12.79 5.32 3.96
C VAL A 123 -11.37 4.73 3.90
N TRP A 124 -10.73 4.75 2.73
CA TRP A 124 -9.35 4.27 2.58
C TRP A 124 -8.36 5.10 3.39
N ILE A 125 -8.43 6.44 3.33
CA ILE A 125 -7.57 7.34 4.12
C ILE A 125 -7.66 7.03 5.63
N TRP A 126 -8.86 6.72 6.13
CA TRP A 126 -9.08 6.36 7.53
C TRP A 126 -8.46 5.02 7.93
N ARG A 127 -8.37 4.07 7.00
CA ARG A 127 -7.82 2.72 7.25
C ARG A 127 -6.32 2.63 6.98
N GLU A 128 -5.79 3.50 6.14
CA GLU A 128 -4.38 3.51 5.77
C GLU A 128 -3.52 3.99 6.96
N PRO A 129 -2.47 3.27 7.38
CA PRO A 129 -1.56 3.74 8.43
C PRO A 129 -0.41 4.62 7.90
N ARG A 130 -0.03 4.50 6.62
CA ARG A 130 1.16 5.19 6.09
C ARG A 130 0.83 6.60 5.61
N LEU A 131 1.58 7.58 6.10
CA LEU A 131 1.38 8.98 5.75
C LEU A 131 1.51 9.26 4.23
N PRO A 132 2.52 8.74 3.50
CA PRO A 132 2.63 9.02 2.06
C PRO A 132 1.40 8.59 1.27
N MET A 133 0.87 7.40 1.57
CA MET A 133 -0.35 6.87 0.96
C MET A 133 -1.58 7.72 1.33
N ARG A 134 -1.71 8.14 2.61
CA ARG A 134 -2.78 9.07 3.01
C ARG A 134 -2.72 10.40 2.24
N LEU A 135 -1.53 10.94 2.00
CA LEU A 135 -1.37 12.20 1.25
C LEU A 135 -1.74 12.04 -0.21
N ALA A 136 -1.32 10.94 -0.85
CA ALA A 136 -1.69 10.64 -2.23
C ALA A 136 -3.22 10.50 -2.39
N LEU A 137 -3.86 9.75 -1.48
CA LEU A 137 -5.32 9.61 -1.44
C LEU A 137 -6.04 10.94 -1.15
N ALA A 138 -5.49 11.78 -0.26
CA ALA A 138 -6.04 13.08 0.07
C ALA A 138 -6.06 14.03 -1.13
N LEU A 139 -5.02 14.00 -1.99
CA LEU A 139 -5.00 14.77 -3.23
C LEU A 139 -6.09 14.31 -4.19
N VAL A 140 -6.21 13.01 -4.45
CA VAL A 140 -7.27 12.46 -5.32
C VAL A 140 -8.66 12.78 -4.76
N LEU A 141 -8.85 12.63 -3.43
CA LEU A 141 -10.10 12.98 -2.76
C LEU A 141 -10.45 14.45 -2.97
N SER A 142 -9.51 15.36 -2.75
CA SER A 142 -9.75 16.80 -2.89
C SER A 142 -10.18 17.18 -4.30
N GLY A 143 -9.52 16.65 -5.33
CA GLY A 143 -9.89 16.92 -6.72
C GLY A 143 -11.21 16.28 -7.12
N ALA A 144 -11.49 15.05 -6.68
CA ALA A 144 -12.78 14.40 -6.91
C ALA A 144 -13.95 15.20 -6.29
N VAL A 145 -13.76 15.73 -5.07
CA VAL A 145 -14.76 16.57 -4.39
C VAL A 145 -14.88 17.94 -5.05
N GLY A 146 -13.79 18.60 -5.43
CA GLY A 146 -13.85 19.90 -6.12
C GLY A 146 -14.63 19.85 -7.42
N ASN A 147 -14.34 18.85 -8.25
CA ASN A 147 -15.06 18.63 -9.51
C ASN A 147 -16.50 18.10 -9.32
N LEU A 148 -16.81 17.46 -8.18
CA LEU A 148 -18.16 17.10 -7.80
C LEU A 148 -18.98 18.34 -7.43
N ILE A 149 -18.41 19.26 -6.66
CA ILE A 149 -19.07 20.52 -6.25
C ILE A 149 -19.52 21.30 -7.48
N ASP A 150 -18.65 21.47 -8.47
CA ASP A 150 -18.99 22.18 -9.70
C ASP A 150 -20.14 21.50 -10.46
N ARG A 151 -20.09 20.17 -10.63
CA ARG A 151 -21.16 19.42 -11.30
C ARG A 151 -22.50 19.55 -10.57
N VAL A 152 -22.48 19.57 -9.24
CA VAL A 152 -23.70 19.77 -8.46
C VAL A 152 -24.20 21.21 -8.57
N ARG A 153 -23.32 22.21 -8.56
CA ARG A 153 -23.69 23.64 -8.58
C ARG A 153 -24.05 24.16 -9.96
N PHE A 154 -23.21 23.88 -10.95
CA PHE A 154 -23.26 24.47 -12.29
C PHE A 154 -23.68 23.48 -13.37
N GLY A 155 -23.60 22.16 -13.09
CA GLY A 155 -23.88 21.12 -14.08
C GLY A 155 -22.72 20.80 -15.03
N ALA A 156 -21.61 21.52 -14.90
CA ALA A 156 -20.36 21.32 -15.61
C ALA A 156 -19.19 21.67 -14.68
N VAL A 157 -17.99 21.22 -15.03
CA VAL A 157 -16.75 21.60 -14.34
C VAL A 157 -16.18 22.87 -14.97
N VAL A 158 -15.64 23.76 -14.14
CA VAL A 158 -14.96 24.98 -14.59
C VAL A 158 -13.49 24.65 -14.85
N ASP A 159 -13.11 24.62 -16.13
CA ASP A 159 -11.74 24.41 -16.57
C ASP A 159 -11.16 25.74 -17.08
N PHE A 160 -9.90 26.02 -16.73
CA PHE A 160 -9.32 27.33 -17.01
C PHE A 160 -7.83 27.37 -17.33
N LEU A 161 -7.11 26.25 -17.14
CA LEU A 161 -5.71 26.12 -17.51
C LEU A 161 -5.63 25.51 -18.91
N ASP A 162 -5.09 26.25 -19.88
CA ASP A 162 -4.89 25.79 -21.25
C ASP A 162 -3.40 25.81 -21.61
N PHE A 163 -2.82 24.63 -21.82
CA PHE A 163 -1.43 24.48 -22.25
C PHE A 163 -1.40 24.08 -23.72
N HIS A 164 -0.51 24.69 -24.49
CA HIS A 164 -0.41 24.44 -25.92
C HIS A 164 1.02 24.48 -26.44
N LEU A 165 1.28 23.76 -27.53
CA LEU A 165 2.56 23.76 -28.21
C LEU A 165 2.35 23.56 -29.71
N ALA A 166 2.98 24.40 -30.54
CA ALA A 166 2.91 24.34 -32.00
C ALA A 166 1.47 24.31 -32.57
N GLY A 167 0.56 25.07 -31.95
CA GLY A 167 -0.86 25.12 -32.36
C GLY A 167 -1.72 23.97 -31.87
N HIS A 168 -1.16 22.99 -31.15
CA HIS A 168 -1.90 21.91 -30.52
C HIS A 168 -2.16 22.24 -29.04
N HIS A 169 -3.43 22.20 -28.64
CA HIS A 169 -3.86 22.45 -27.27
C HIS A 169 -4.09 21.12 -26.53
N TRP A 170 -3.56 21.04 -25.32
CA TRP A 170 -3.97 20.04 -24.35
C TRP A 170 -5.39 20.37 -23.88
N PRO A 171 -6.26 19.38 -23.60
CA PRO A 171 -7.58 19.65 -23.04
C PRO A 171 -7.48 20.53 -21.80
N ALA A 172 -8.24 21.63 -21.76
CA ALA A 172 -8.23 22.53 -20.62
C ALA A 172 -8.57 21.78 -19.33
N PHE A 173 -7.92 22.17 -18.24
CA PHE A 173 -8.05 21.52 -16.93
C PHE A 173 -8.02 22.53 -15.80
N ASN A 174 -8.11 22.05 -14.56
CA ASN A 174 -8.11 22.89 -13.37
C ASN A 174 -7.19 22.33 -12.25
N VAL A 175 -7.24 22.97 -11.08
CA VAL A 175 -6.45 22.57 -9.91
C VAL A 175 -6.90 21.20 -9.37
N ALA A 176 -8.20 20.91 -9.34
CA ALA A 176 -8.72 19.60 -8.97
C ALA A 176 -8.18 18.47 -9.89
N ASP A 177 -8.11 18.68 -11.20
CA ASP A 177 -7.53 17.69 -12.12
C ASP A 177 -6.03 17.48 -11.85
N SER A 178 -5.31 18.58 -11.62
CA SER A 178 -3.89 18.54 -11.26
C SER A 178 -3.66 17.75 -9.97
N ALA A 179 -4.53 17.93 -8.98
CA ALA A 179 -4.49 17.18 -7.71
C ALA A 179 -4.78 15.69 -7.91
N ILE A 180 -5.74 15.33 -8.76
CA ILE A 180 -6.04 13.93 -9.12
C ILE A 180 -4.81 13.30 -9.78
N VAL A 181 -4.21 13.96 -10.77
CA VAL A 181 -3.03 13.44 -11.48
C VAL A 181 -1.85 13.28 -10.54
N ALA A 182 -1.54 14.30 -9.73
CA ALA A 182 -0.45 14.24 -8.76
C ALA A 182 -0.68 13.12 -7.73
N GLY A 183 -1.89 13.00 -7.19
CA GLY A 183 -2.26 11.92 -6.28
C GLY A 183 -2.12 10.54 -6.92
N ALA A 184 -2.61 10.36 -8.15
CA ALA A 184 -2.50 9.12 -8.90
C ALA A 184 -1.03 8.73 -9.17
N VAL A 185 -0.19 9.69 -9.56
CA VAL A 185 1.25 9.47 -9.74
C VAL A 185 1.90 9.02 -8.42
N LEU A 186 1.57 9.66 -7.30
CA LEU A 186 2.09 9.25 -5.98
C LEU A 186 1.64 7.84 -5.59
N LEU A 187 0.39 7.46 -5.86
CA LEU A 187 -0.10 6.08 -5.64
C LEU A 187 0.66 5.06 -6.50
N LEU A 188 0.93 5.40 -7.76
CA LEU A 188 1.70 4.55 -8.67
C LEU A 188 3.15 4.40 -8.21
N VAL A 189 3.81 5.50 -7.84
CA VAL A 189 5.18 5.47 -7.33
C VAL A 189 5.26 4.66 -6.03
N ASP A 190 4.31 4.82 -5.11
CA ASP A 190 4.27 4.03 -3.87
C ASP A 190 4.13 2.53 -4.15
N SER A 191 3.21 2.16 -5.05
CA SER A 191 2.96 0.75 -5.39
C SER A 191 4.11 0.09 -6.14
N LEU A 192 4.83 0.82 -7.01
CA LEU A 192 5.93 0.27 -7.79
C LEU A 192 7.25 0.19 -7.02
N PHE A 193 7.53 1.15 -6.13
CA PHE A 193 8.85 1.28 -5.50
C PHE A 193 8.88 0.97 -4.00
N PHE A 194 7.74 1.07 -3.31
CA PHE A 194 7.72 0.99 -1.84
C PHE A 194 6.84 -0.16 -1.30
N ALA A 195 5.90 -0.71 -2.08
CA ALA A 195 5.09 -1.85 -1.67
C ALA A 195 5.77 -3.23 -1.81
N ALA A 196 6.85 -3.33 -2.62
CA ALA A 196 7.49 -4.60 -2.97
C ALA A 196 8.46 -5.18 -1.91
N ALA A 197 8.72 -4.47 -0.80
CA ALA A 197 9.63 -4.93 0.24
C ALA A 197 8.89 -5.64 1.39
N SER A 198 8.18 -6.73 1.09
CA SER A 198 7.77 -7.68 2.13
C SER A 198 8.68 -8.91 2.04
N PRO A 199 9.67 -9.06 2.94
CA PRO A 199 10.46 -10.27 3.02
C PRO A 199 9.63 -11.34 3.75
N ASP A 200 8.88 -12.15 3.00
CA ASP A 200 8.29 -13.39 3.54
C ASP A 200 7.89 -14.38 2.44
N ASP A 201 8.87 -14.76 1.63
CA ASP A 201 8.92 -16.03 0.89
C ASP A 201 10.17 -16.82 1.32
N GLY A 202 10.32 -16.92 2.65
CA GLY A 202 10.92 -18.09 3.29
C GLY A 202 10.02 -19.32 3.15
N SER A 203 9.73 -19.76 1.92
CA SER A 203 9.02 -21.01 1.68
C SER A 203 9.98 -22.14 1.35
N ALA A 204 10.05 -23.05 2.32
CA ALA A 204 10.24 -24.48 2.14
C ALA A 204 11.63 -24.95 1.70
N GLY A 205 12.40 -25.40 2.69
CA GLY A 205 13.48 -26.35 2.46
C GLY A 205 12.97 -27.55 1.69
N VAL A 206 13.50 -27.73 0.49
CA VAL A 206 13.58 -29.02 -0.19
C VAL A 206 14.59 -29.85 0.60
N ARG A 207 14.14 -30.44 1.71
CA ARG A 207 14.75 -31.67 2.22
C ARG A 207 14.33 -32.77 1.26
N SER A 208 15.15 -32.96 0.23
CA SER A 208 15.13 -34.17 -0.58
C SER A 208 15.49 -35.35 0.33
N THR A 209 14.46 -36.00 0.85
CA THR A 209 14.55 -37.36 1.37
C THR A 209 14.68 -38.29 0.17
N ALA A 210 15.92 -38.58 -0.22
CA ALA A 210 16.24 -39.70 -1.10
C ALA A 210 17.71 -40.11 -0.91
N ASP A 211 18.09 -40.43 0.34
CA ASP A 211 19.20 -41.36 0.58
C ASP A 211 18.59 -42.64 1.15
N GLY A 212 18.06 -43.45 0.24
CA GLY A 212 17.62 -44.82 0.50
C GLY A 212 18.69 -45.77 -0.01
N ARG A 213 19.81 -45.86 0.71
CA ARG A 213 20.80 -46.93 0.53
C ARG A 213 20.85 -47.77 1.80
N ALA A 214 20.06 -48.84 1.80
CA ALA A 214 20.23 -49.96 2.72
C ALA A 214 20.15 -51.25 1.90
N ASP A 215 21.32 -51.61 1.37
CA ASP A 215 21.66 -52.98 1.02
C ASP A 215 22.32 -53.57 2.27
N ASP A 216 21.65 -54.52 2.94
CA ASP A 216 22.32 -55.60 3.68
C ASP A 216 21.34 -56.74 3.95
N ARG A 217 21.39 -57.75 3.09
CA ARG A 217 20.85 -59.08 3.36
C ARG A 217 21.94 -59.91 4.05
N GLY A 218 21.97 -59.86 5.38
CA GLY A 218 22.69 -60.81 6.23
C GLY A 218 21.72 -61.86 6.79
N GLY A 219 21.92 -63.13 6.43
CA GLY A 219 21.04 -64.24 6.79
C GLY A 219 21.25 -64.83 8.20
N GLY A 220 20.46 -65.89 8.48
CA GLY A 220 20.91 -66.98 9.34
C GLY A 220 20.10 -67.26 10.61
N ASN A 221 19.32 -68.35 10.53
CA ASN A 221 19.16 -69.41 11.55
C ASN A 221 18.25 -69.20 12.77
N GLY A 222 17.39 -70.19 13.02
CA GLY A 222 16.97 -70.57 14.38
C GLY A 222 15.50 -70.95 14.58
N ARG A 223 15.10 -72.16 14.15
CA ARG A 223 14.33 -73.19 14.88
C ARG A 223 13.46 -74.05 13.97
#